data_AF-A0A8S9MSP0-F1
#
_entry.id   AF-A0A8S9MSP0-F1
#
_cell.length_a   1.000
_cell.length_b   1.000
_cell.length_c   1.000
_cell.angle_alpha   90.00
_cell.angle_beta   90.00
_cell.angle_gamma   90.00
#
_symmetry.space_group_name_H-M   'P 1'
#
loop_
_entity.id
_entity.type
_entity.pdbx_description
1 polymer ?
#
loop_
_entity_poly.entity_id
_entity_poly.type
_entity_poly.pdbx_seq_one_letter_code
_entity_poly.pdbx_strand_id
1 'polypeptide(L)'
;MEVPENRRRLSIYKGIVMSRQNAGIHTTIRIRRIIAGIGVEIVFPIYSPNIKEIKVVSHRKVRRARLYYLRDKLPRLSTFK
;
A
#
# COMPACT_ATOMS: atom_id res chain seq x y z
N MET A 1 6.32 9.75 -0.85
CA MET A 1 6.26 9.77 -2.32
C MET A 1 6.33 11.22 -2.77
N GLU A 2 7.17 11.50 -3.75
CA GLU A 2 7.23 12.81 -4.39
C GLU A 2 6.09 12.91 -5.42
N VAL A 3 5.34 14.01 -5.35
CA VAL A 3 4.24 14.30 -6.26
C VAL A 3 4.66 15.51 -7.11
N PRO A 4 4.59 15.44 -8.45
CA PRO A 4 5.12 16.49 -9.33
C PRO A 4 4.58 17.91 -9.02
N GLU A 5 3.32 17.99 -8.61
CA GLU A 5 2.59 19.23 -8.37
C GLU A 5 2.82 19.81 -6.96
N ASN A 6 3.27 18.99 -6.00
CA ASN A 6 3.53 19.43 -4.63
C ASN A 6 4.94 19.04 -4.18
N ARG A 7 5.94 19.78 -4.68
CA ARG A 7 7.36 19.55 -4.36
C ARG A 7 7.75 19.89 -2.92
N ARG A 8 6.90 20.64 -2.19
CA ARG A 8 7.22 21.11 -0.82
C ARG A 8 7.08 20.01 0.24
N ARG A 9 6.30 18.96 -0.03
CA ARG A 9 6.02 17.89 0.95
C ARG A 9 5.98 16.53 0.28
N LEU A 10 6.56 15.53 0.94
CA LEU A 10 6.41 14.14 0.55
C LEU A 10 5.04 13.61 1.01
N SER A 11 4.27 13.02 0.10
CA SER A 11 3.03 12.33 0.43
C SER A 11 3.32 11.03 1.16
N ILE A 12 2.71 10.86 2.32
CA ILE A 12 2.87 9.66 3.16
C ILE A 12 1.67 8.75 2.93
N TYR A 13 1.95 7.51 2.50
CA TYR A 13 0.96 6.45 2.38
C TYR A 13 1.27 5.36 3.39
N LYS A 14 0.23 4.85 4.04
CA LYS A 14 0.31 3.73 4.98
C LYS A 14 -0.85 2.80 4.72
N GLY A 15 -0.63 1.51 4.93
CA GLY A 15 -1.65 0.49 4.73
C GLY A 15 -1.05 -0.92 4.78
N ILE A 16 -1.89 -1.91 4.56
CA ILE A 16 -1.47 -3.31 4.47
C ILE A 16 -1.15 -3.67 3.03
N VAL A 17 -0.04 -4.38 2.82
CA VAL A 17 0.26 -4.98 1.51
C VAL A 17 -0.66 -6.17 1.30
N MET A 18 -1.56 -6.08 0.33
CA MET A 18 -2.47 -7.17 -0.02
C MET A 18 -1.86 -8.17 -0.97
N SER A 19 -1.00 -7.70 -1.88
CA SER A 19 -0.37 -8.54 -2.89
C SER A 19 0.92 -7.89 -3.38
N ARG A 20 1.88 -8.73 -3.74
CA ARG A 20 3.06 -8.36 -4.50
C ARG A 20 3.03 -9.08 -5.85
N GLN A 21 3.29 -8.37 -6.93
CA GLN A 21 3.41 -8.94 -8.27
C GLN A 21 4.85 -8.73 -8.75
N ASN A 22 5.56 -9.82 -9.00
CA ASN A 22 6.96 -9.79 -9.42
C ASN A 22 7.02 -9.78 -10.95
N ALA A 23 7.63 -8.74 -11.53
CA ALA A 23 7.74 -8.55 -12.97
C ALA A 23 9.00 -7.71 -13.30
N GLY A 24 10.16 -8.14 -12.81
CA GLY A 24 11.42 -7.39 -12.98
C GLY A 24 11.31 -5.96 -12.45
N ILE A 25 11.64 -4.96 -13.28
CA ILE A 25 11.53 -3.53 -12.94
C ILE A 25 10.09 -3.07 -12.72
N HIS A 26 9.11 -3.76 -13.28
CA HIS A 26 7.68 -3.49 -13.08
C HIS A 26 7.10 -4.23 -11.86
N THR A 27 7.94 -4.72 -10.95
CA THR A 27 7.45 -5.32 -9.70
C THR A 27 6.62 -4.30 -8.92
N THR A 28 5.40 -4.69 -8.55
CA THR A 28 4.44 -3.82 -7.88
C THR A 28 3.97 -4.36 -6.54
N ILE A 29 3.58 -3.46 -5.66
CA ILE A 29 2.86 -3.75 -4.42
C ILE A 29 1.48 -3.12 -4.47
N ARG A 30 0.47 -3.84 -4.00
CA ARG A 30 -0.89 -3.33 -3.80
C ARG A 30 -1.11 -3.09 -2.32
N ILE A 31 -1.33 -1.84 -1.94
CA ILE A 31 -1.56 -1.41 -0.56
C ILE A 31 -3.05 -1.11 -0.39
N ARG A 32 -3.64 -1.59 0.71
CA ARG A 32 -5.02 -1.28 1.10
C ARG A 32 -5.04 -0.50 2.42
N ARG A 33 -5.88 0.53 2.49
CA ARG A 33 -6.19 1.29 3.70
C ARG A 33 -7.61 1.82 3.64
N ILE A 34 -8.26 1.94 4.79
CA ILE A 34 -9.49 2.71 4.91
C ILE A 34 -9.18 4.16 5.24
N ILE A 35 -9.74 5.05 4.44
CA ILE A 35 -9.62 6.50 4.57
C ILE A 35 -11.04 7.04 4.67
N ALA A 36 -11.36 7.75 5.76
CA ALA A 36 -12.69 8.32 5.99
C ALA A 36 -13.86 7.34 5.74
N GLY A 37 -13.71 6.08 6.17
CA GLY A 37 -14.74 5.04 5.98
C GLY A 37 -14.74 4.35 4.62
N ILE A 38 -13.97 4.84 3.64
CA ILE A 38 -13.89 4.28 2.29
C ILE A 38 -12.63 3.43 2.15
N GLY A 39 -12.78 2.21 1.61
CA GLY A 39 -11.66 1.32 1.33
C GLY A 39 -10.91 1.75 0.06
N VAL A 40 -9.67 2.20 0.22
CA VAL A 40 -8.80 2.65 -0.88
C VAL A 40 -7.71 1.61 -1.13
N GLU A 41 -7.50 1.27 -2.40
CA GLU A 41 -6.42 0.39 -2.85
C GLU A 41 -5.53 1.14 -3.83
N ILE A 42 -4.22 1.13 -3.59
CA ILE A 42 -3.23 1.82 -4.41
C ILE A 42 -2.16 0.82 -4.84
N VAL A 43 -1.78 0.87 -6.11
CA VAL A 43 -0.69 0.07 -6.67
C VAL A 43 0.55 0.95 -6.80
N PHE A 44 1.67 0.51 -6.24
CA PHE A 44 2.95 1.20 -6.35
C PHE A 44 3.96 0.32 -7.09
N PRO A 45 4.61 0.83 -8.15
CA PRO A 45 5.83 0.23 -8.70
C PRO A 45 6.99 0.42 -7.73
N ILE A 46 7.60 -0.67 -7.25
CA ILE A 46 8.62 -0.64 -6.19
C ILE A 46 9.85 0.18 -6.60
N TYR A 47 10.24 0.07 -7.86
CA TYR A 47 11.45 0.70 -8.39
C TYR A 47 11.23 2.10 -8.97
N SER A 48 10.08 2.74 -8.69
CA SER A 48 9.82 4.08 -9.21
C SER A 48 10.68 5.15 -8.52
N PRO A 49 11.28 6.08 -9.27
CA PRO A 49 12.10 7.17 -8.71
C PRO A 49 11.29 8.17 -7.86
N ASN A 50 9.97 8.16 -8.00
CA ASN A 50 9.07 9.02 -7.23
C ASN A 50 8.90 8.51 -5.79
N ILE A 51 9.29 7.27 -5.50
CA ILE A 51 9.25 6.72 -4.15
C ILE A 51 10.58 7.00 -3.46
N LYS A 52 10.55 7.88 -2.45
CA LYS A 52 11.77 8.26 -1.70
C LYS A 52 12.14 7.30 -0.59
N GLU A 53 11.15 6.74 0.09
CA GLU A 53 11.37 5.84 1.21
C GLU A 53 10.20 4.84 1.28
N ILE A 54 10.53 3.58 1.54
CA ILE A 54 9.58 2.53 1.88
C ILE A 54 10.06 1.89 3.18
N LYS A 55 9.20 1.87 4.20
CA LYS A 55 9.51 1.23 5.49
C LYS A 55 8.41 0.27 5.91
N VAL A 56 8.81 -0.87 6.46
CA VAL A 56 7.89 -1.81 7.09
C VAL A 56 7.62 -1.34 8.51
N VAL A 57 6.40 -0.88 8.77
CA VAL A 57 6.01 -0.40 10.11
C VAL A 57 5.66 -1.54 11.06
N SER A 58 5.00 -2.58 10.55
CA SER A 58 4.59 -3.75 11.33
C SER A 58 4.34 -4.93 10.38
N HIS A 59 4.56 -6.15 10.89
CA HIS A 59 4.30 -7.38 10.17
C HIS A 59 3.08 -8.10 10.75
N ARG A 60 2.17 -8.54 9.88
CA ARG A 60 0.97 -9.31 10.26
C ARG A 60 1.09 -10.73 9.74
N LYS A 61 1.00 -11.73 10.62
CA LYS A 61 0.97 -13.14 10.22
C LYS A 61 -0.27 -13.42 9.38
N VAL A 62 -0.06 -13.79 8.12
CA VAL A 62 -1.11 -14.13 7.16
C VAL A 62 -0.81 -15.47 6.50
N ARG A 63 -1.84 -16.19 6.08
CA ARG A 63 -1.70 -17.53 5.46
C ARG A 63 -1.78 -17.51 3.94
N ARG A 64 -2.31 -16.45 3.34
CA ARG A 64 -2.51 -16.34 1.88
C ARG A 64 -1.46 -15.40 1.27
N ALA A 65 -0.97 -15.74 0.08
CA ALA A 65 -0.08 -14.88 -0.70
C ALA A 65 -0.77 -13.60 -1.21
N ARG A 66 -2.10 -13.64 -1.39
CA ARG A 66 -2.93 -12.49 -1.77
C ARG A 66 -4.11 -12.34 -0.81
N LEU A 67 -4.27 -11.15 -0.24
CA LEU A 67 -5.24 -10.84 0.81
C LEU A 67 -6.51 -10.18 0.27
N TYR A 68 -6.96 -10.55 -0.93
CA TYR A 68 -8.14 -9.93 -1.56
C TYR A 68 -9.43 -10.10 -0.75
N TYR A 69 -9.48 -11.11 0.11
CA TYR A 69 -10.57 -11.30 1.07
C TYR A 69 -10.74 -10.10 2.03
N LEU A 70 -9.75 -9.21 2.19
CA LEU A 70 -9.87 -8.00 3.00
C LEU A 70 -10.86 -6.97 2.43
N ARG A 71 -11.33 -7.15 1.19
CA ARG A 71 -12.41 -6.35 0.60
C ARG A 71 -13.76 -6.62 1.27
N ASP A 72 -14.04 -7.90 1.53
CA ASP A 72 -15.32 -8.36 2.07
C ASP A 72 -15.32 -8.51 3.60
N LYS A 73 -14.19 -8.20 4.24
CA LYS A 73 -14.06 -8.30 5.70
C LYS A 73 -14.28 -6.94 6.37
N LEU A 74 -14.48 -7.03 7.69
CA LEU A 74 -14.71 -5.88 8.55
C LEU A 74 -13.64 -4.78 8.35
N PRO A 75 -14.07 -3.51 8.32
CA PRO A 75 -13.19 -2.35 8.14
C PRO A 75 -11.98 -2.36 9.08
N ARG A 76 -12.17 -2.79 10.33
CA ARG A 76 -11.12 -2.85 11.36
C ARG A 76 -9.85 -3.62 10.92
N LEU A 77 -9.96 -4.57 9.98
CA LEU A 77 -8.79 -5.29 9.48
C LEU A 77 -7.92 -4.47 8.51
N SER A 78 -8.47 -3.40 7.92
CA SER A 78 -7.83 -2.53 6.93
C SER A 78 -7.69 -1.07 7.40
N THR A 79 -8.04 -0.76 8.65
CA THR A 79 -7.88 0.56 9.26
C THR A 79 -6.46 0.73 9.81
N PHE A 80 -5.73 1.72 9.30
CA PHE A 80 -4.39 2.06 9.75
C PHE A 80 -4.30 3.56 9.99
N LYS A 81 -3.64 3.97 11.09
CA LYS A 81 -3.33 5.38 11.39
C LYS A 81 -2.19 5.87 10.51
#